data_AF-K2PAD6-F1
#
_entry.id   AF-K2PAD6-F1
#
_cell.length_a   1.000
_cell.length_b   1.000
_cell.length_c   1.000
_cell.angle_alpha   90.00
_cell.angle_beta   90.00
_cell.angle_gamma   90.00
#
_symmetry.space_group_name_H-M   'P 1'
#
loop_
_entity.id
_entity.type
_entity.pdbx_description
1 polymer ?
#
loop_
_entity_poly.entity_id
_entity_poly.type
_entity_poly.pdbx_seq_one_letter_code
_entity_poly.pdbx_strand_id
1 'polypeptide(L)'
;MSRRVFASVVLFIVVVMMCCGTGGAADAVASNSVDEQSLQRVDLFVPNQTLVLPKKGTTQKTQETTSGTRETASGTRETTSGTKRDSFVSPSLVSAGGVIAAFAEGHIHAQPPADGNLSKPISSDVVAGYLDAKWNWSALVGKVNSSTWKAHSVLSTTDATNNNRVGVFYNPTTTTKGNKVFLLAGSLGELKGSGEQRKRENLG
;
A
#
# COMPACT_ATOMS: atom_id res chain seq x y z
N MET A 1 -5.66 -54.86 -39.06
CA MET A 1 -5.46 -53.47 -38.60
C MET A 1 -6.79 -52.73 -38.74
N SER A 2 -7.26 -52.10 -37.66
CA SER A 2 -8.63 -51.58 -37.56
C SER A 2 -8.84 -50.40 -38.53
N ARG A 3 -9.77 -50.56 -39.48
CA ARG A 3 -10.13 -49.55 -40.50
C ARG A 3 -10.57 -48.22 -39.87
N ARG A 4 -11.02 -48.23 -38.60
CA ARG A 4 -11.42 -47.03 -37.85
C ARG A 4 -10.24 -46.17 -37.42
N VAL A 5 -9.09 -46.78 -37.11
CA VAL A 5 -7.88 -46.04 -36.70
C VAL A 5 -7.27 -45.32 -37.90
N PHE A 6 -7.37 -45.93 -39.09
CA PHE A 6 -6.92 -45.31 -40.34
C PHE A 6 -7.75 -44.08 -40.71
N ALA A 7 -9.07 -44.14 -40.62
CA ALA A 7 -9.94 -42.99 -40.88
C ALA A 7 -9.70 -41.86 -39.87
N SER A 8 -9.48 -42.19 -38.60
CA SER A 8 -9.22 -41.20 -37.54
C SER A 8 -7.90 -40.47 -37.74
N VAL A 9 -6.83 -41.16 -38.16
CA VAL A 9 -5.52 -40.54 -38.43
C VAL A 9 -5.59 -39.65 -39.67
N VAL A 10 -6.27 -40.08 -40.72
CA VAL A 10 -6.44 -39.28 -41.95
C VAL A 10 -7.25 -38.02 -41.68
N LEU A 11 -8.34 -38.11 -40.92
CA LEU A 11 -9.14 -36.93 -40.54
C LEU A 11 -8.32 -35.93 -39.70
N PHE A 12 -7.49 -36.42 -38.77
CA PHE A 12 -6.65 -35.57 -37.93
C PHE A 12 -5.63 -34.79 -38.78
N ILE A 13 -5.01 -35.42 -39.78
CA ILE A 13 -4.05 -34.75 -40.68
C ILE A 13 -4.75 -33.68 -41.54
N VAL A 14 -5.96 -33.92 -42.04
CA VAL A 14 -6.71 -32.93 -42.83
C VAL A 14 -7.09 -31.71 -41.98
N VAL A 15 -7.48 -31.90 -40.72
CA VAL A 15 -7.78 -30.79 -39.79
C VAL A 15 -6.52 -29.96 -39.51
N VAL A 16 -5.39 -30.60 -39.21
CA VAL A 16 -4.13 -29.87 -38.93
C VAL A 16 -3.63 -29.09 -40.15
N MET A 17 -3.77 -29.65 -41.36
CA MET A 17 -3.36 -28.97 -42.60
C MET A 17 -4.30 -27.82 -42.99
N MET A 18 -5.59 -27.87 -42.63
CA MET A 18 -6.50 -26.71 -42.80
C MET A 18 -6.33 -25.64 -41.71
N CYS A 19 -5.78 -25.98 -40.54
CA CYS A 19 -5.47 -25.02 -39.47
C CYS A 19 -4.15 -24.26 -39.67
N CYS A 20 -3.34 -24.63 -40.66
CA CYS A 20 -2.12 -23.90 -41.03
C CYS A 20 -2.30 -23.08 -42.33
N GLY A 21 -3.52 -22.59 -42.57
CA GLY A 21 -3.78 -21.56 -43.56
C GLY A 21 -2.91 -20.34 -43.27
N THR A 22 -2.10 -19.97 -44.26
CA THR A 22 -1.13 -18.89 -44.30
C THR A 22 -1.72 -17.61 -43.73
N GLY A 23 -1.46 -17.34 -42.44
CA GLY A 23 -1.68 -16.05 -41.83
C GLY A 23 -0.74 -15.07 -42.50
N GLY A 24 -1.25 -14.34 -43.49
CA GLY A 24 -0.53 -13.26 -44.12
C GLY A 24 0.06 -12.36 -43.05
N ALA A 25 1.36 -12.08 -43.15
CA ALA A 25 1.93 -10.96 -42.44
C ALA A 25 1.20 -9.72 -42.98
N ALA A 26 0.21 -9.24 -42.24
CA ALA A 26 -0.10 -7.83 -42.31
C ALA A 26 1.22 -7.15 -41.97
N ASP A 27 1.68 -6.27 -42.86
CA ASP A 27 2.64 -5.24 -42.47
C ASP A 27 2.09 -4.67 -41.17
N ALA A 28 2.75 -5.00 -40.06
CA ALA A 28 2.63 -4.14 -38.90
C ALA A 28 3.19 -2.83 -39.43
N VAL A 29 2.29 -1.94 -39.86
CA VAL A 29 2.56 -0.50 -39.82
C VAL A 29 3.23 -0.36 -38.48
N ALA A 30 4.53 -0.07 -38.52
CA ALA A 30 5.26 0.32 -37.33
C ALA A 30 4.41 1.44 -36.79
N SER A 31 3.59 1.13 -35.78
CA SER A 31 2.96 2.14 -34.98
C SER A 31 4.16 2.89 -34.51
N ASN A 32 4.38 4.08 -35.07
CA ASN A 32 5.39 5.01 -34.62
C ASN A 32 5.34 4.85 -33.11
N SER A 33 6.38 4.25 -32.53
CA SER A 33 6.47 4.16 -31.08
C SER A 33 6.24 5.58 -30.68
N VAL A 34 5.11 5.85 -30.03
CA VAL A 34 4.85 7.17 -29.49
C VAL A 34 6.12 7.44 -28.73
N ASP A 35 6.95 8.36 -29.23
CA ASP A 35 8.13 8.86 -28.54
C ASP A 35 7.67 8.95 -27.09
N GLU A 36 8.26 8.14 -26.20
CA GLU A 36 7.82 7.97 -24.82
C GLU A 36 7.60 9.36 -24.26
N GLN A 37 6.37 9.88 -24.36
CA GLN A 37 6.07 11.25 -24.00
C GLN A 37 6.47 11.29 -22.55
N SER A 38 7.50 12.08 -22.22
CA SER A 38 8.16 12.07 -20.92
C SER A 38 7.12 12.00 -19.82
N LEU A 39 6.84 10.78 -19.34
CA LEU A 39 5.67 10.56 -18.51
C LEU A 39 5.94 11.33 -17.23
N GLN A 40 5.15 12.36 -16.99
CA GLN A 40 5.35 13.21 -15.83
C GLN A 40 4.98 12.40 -14.58
N ARG A 41 5.97 12.22 -13.69
CA ARG A 41 5.83 11.42 -12.47
C ARG A 41 6.12 12.28 -11.24
N VAL A 42 5.46 11.95 -10.14
CA VAL A 42 5.80 12.46 -8.81
C VAL A 42 5.62 11.34 -7.78
N ASP A 43 6.48 11.33 -6.77
CA ASP A 43 6.44 10.32 -5.71
C ASP A 43 5.56 10.79 -4.55
N LEU A 44 4.37 10.21 -4.42
CA LEU A 44 3.42 10.54 -3.34
C LEU A 44 3.89 9.99 -1.98
N PHE A 45 4.55 8.85 -1.97
CA PHE A 45 5.02 8.19 -0.76
C PHE A 45 6.48 7.84 -0.90
N VAL A 46 7.33 8.56 -0.18
CA VAL A 46 8.78 8.41 -0.22
C VAL A 46 9.23 7.78 1.10
N PRO A 47 9.79 6.56 1.06
CA PRO A 47 10.35 5.89 2.24
C PRO A 47 11.31 6.80 3.03
N ASN A 48 11.26 6.74 4.35
CA ASN A 48 12.08 7.53 5.28
C ASN A 48 11.95 9.06 5.14
N GLN A 49 11.01 9.56 4.33
CA GLN A 49 10.79 10.98 4.09
C GLN A 49 9.34 11.40 4.36
N THR A 50 8.37 10.71 3.77
CA THR A 50 6.95 11.05 3.95
C THR A 50 6.55 10.86 5.41
N LEU A 51 6.08 11.94 6.02
CA LEU A 51 5.55 11.94 7.38
C LEU A 51 4.08 11.48 7.35
N VAL A 52 3.77 10.45 8.13
CA VAL A 52 2.44 9.87 8.31
C VAL A 52 1.88 10.32 9.65
N LEU A 53 0.78 11.05 9.64
CA LEU A 53 0.08 11.45 10.84
C LEU A 53 -0.77 10.27 11.37
N PRO A 54 -0.86 10.08 12.69
CA PRO A 54 -1.71 9.05 13.28
C PRO A 54 -3.19 9.30 12.94
N LYS A 55 -4.01 8.25 13.09
CA LYS A 55 -5.46 8.36 12.98
C LYS A 55 -5.98 9.33 14.05
N LYS A 56 -6.77 10.31 13.63
CA LYS A 56 -7.38 11.33 14.51
C LYS A 56 -8.10 10.64 15.68
N GLY A 57 -7.76 11.05 16.92
CA GLY A 57 -8.26 10.44 18.15
C GLY A 57 -7.29 9.49 18.88
N THR A 58 -6.09 9.25 18.32
CA THR A 58 -5.06 8.39 18.95
C THR A 58 -3.95 9.25 19.55
N THR A 59 -3.81 9.26 20.88
CA THR A 59 -2.70 9.96 21.56
C THR A 59 -1.43 9.10 21.48
N GLN A 60 -0.38 9.59 20.81
CA GLN A 60 0.94 8.96 20.90
C GLN A 60 1.69 9.55 22.10
N LYS A 61 1.95 8.75 23.13
CA LYS A 61 2.90 9.10 24.18
C LYS A 61 4.31 8.81 23.65
N THR A 62 4.97 9.80 23.07
CA THR A 62 6.40 9.71 22.80
C THR A 62 7.15 9.70 24.14
N GLN A 63 8.05 8.74 24.34
CA GLN A 63 9.10 8.87 25.36
C GLN A 63 10.02 10.02 24.92
N GLU A 64 9.75 11.22 25.43
CA GLU A 64 10.76 12.26 25.49
C GLU A 64 11.84 11.82 26.47
N THR A 65 13.07 11.71 26.00
CA THR A 65 14.25 11.86 26.84
C THR A 65 14.28 13.31 27.31
N THR A 66 13.55 13.62 28.38
CA THR A 66 13.49 14.95 28.98
C THR A 66 14.78 15.23 29.75
N SER A 67 15.66 16.07 29.19
CA SER A 67 16.49 16.95 29.99
C SER A 67 15.64 18.16 30.42
N GLY A 68 15.19 18.13 31.68
CA GLY A 68 14.69 19.22 32.53
C GLY A 68 13.87 20.38 31.93
N THR A 69 12.62 20.53 32.37
CA THR A 69 12.19 21.56 33.36
C THR A 69 10.68 21.44 33.56
N ARG A 70 10.25 21.56 34.82
CA ARG A 70 8.88 21.37 35.32
C ARG A 70 8.09 22.65 35.17
N GLU A 71 6.99 22.65 34.41
CA GLU A 71 5.85 23.56 34.63
C GLU A 71 4.51 22.88 34.31
N THR A 72 3.57 23.08 35.23
CA THR A 72 2.20 22.54 35.24
C THR A 72 1.27 23.53 34.53
N ALA A 73 0.70 23.15 33.39
CA ALA A 73 -0.49 23.82 32.84
C ALA A 73 -1.33 22.83 32.02
N SER A 74 -2.58 22.65 32.44
CA SER A 74 -3.60 21.79 31.85
C SER A 74 -4.17 22.39 30.55
N GLY A 75 -3.42 22.25 29.47
CA GLY A 75 -3.90 22.42 28.10
C GLY A 75 -3.41 21.25 27.27
N THR A 76 -4.31 20.37 26.84
CA THR A 76 -3.97 19.25 25.95
C THR A 76 -3.57 19.80 24.59
N ARG A 77 -2.28 20.13 24.43
CA ARG A 77 -1.66 20.37 23.14
C ARG A 77 -1.56 19.02 22.44
N GLU A 78 -2.48 18.75 21.51
CA GLU A 78 -2.37 17.62 20.58
C GLU A 78 -1.12 17.82 19.71
N THR A 79 0.03 17.42 20.23
CA THR A 79 1.26 17.31 19.44
C THR A 79 1.11 16.08 18.55
N THR A 80 0.46 16.26 17.39
CA THR A 80 0.32 15.22 16.36
C THR A 80 1.71 15.01 15.72
N SER A 81 2.58 14.27 16.40
CA SER A 81 3.89 13.90 15.88
C SER A 81 3.70 12.86 14.78
N GLY A 82 4.05 13.21 13.54
CA GLY A 82 4.02 12.26 12.43
C GLY A 82 5.20 11.28 12.49
N THR A 83 5.00 10.04 12.04
CA THR A 83 6.06 9.03 11.94
C THR A 83 6.45 8.79 10.48
N LYS A 84 7.73 8.52 10.24
CA LYS A 84 8.23 8.08 8.93
C LYS A 84 8.01 6.57 8.79
N ARG A 85 7.85 6.10 7.56
CA ARG A 85 7.73 4.67 7.23
C ARG A 85 8.96 4.20 6.49
N ASP A 86 9.34 2.95 6.73
CA ASP A 86 10.51 2.34 6.09
C ASP A 86 10.23 1.96 4.65
N SER A 87 8.98 1.66 4.31
CA SER A 87 8.52 1.41 2.95
C SER A 87 7.03 1.67 2.79
N PHE A 88 6.62 1.83 1.52
CA PHE A 88 5.22 1.89 1.12
C PHE A 88 4.97 0.85 0.04
N VAL A 89 4.01 -0.05 0.26
CA VAL A 89 3.72 -1.19 -0.64
C VAL A 89 2.22 -1.35 -0.89
N SER A 90 1.86 -2.19 -1.86
CA SER A 90 0.47 -2.50 -2.22
C SER A 90 -0.40 -1.26 -2.43
N PRO A 91 -0.09 -0.40 -3.42
CA PRO A 91 -0.82 0.84 -3.62
C PRO A 91 -2.27 0.60 -4.08
N SER A 92 -3.16 1.51 -3.70
CA SER A 92 -4.53 1.62 -4.22
C SER A 92 -4.87 3.08 -4.49
N LEU A 93 -5.64 3.37 -5.53
CA LEU A 93 -5.97 4.73 -5.92
C LEU A 93 -7.46 4.84 -6.23
N VAL A 94 -8.09 5.92 -5.77
CA VAL A 94 -9.52 6.13 -5.95
C VAL A 94 -9.85 7.61 -6.11
N SER A 95 -10.86 7.93 -6.92
CA SER A 95 -11.38 9.28 -7.05
C SER A 95 -12.87 9.33 -6.70
N ALA A 96 -13.24 10.23 -5.77
CA ALA A 96 -14.62 10.44 -5.36
C ALA A 96 -14.82 11.88 -4.85
N GLY A 97 -15.94 12.50 -5.21
CA GLY A 97 -16.31 13.82 -4.67
C GLY A 97 -15.30 14.95 -4.93
N GLY A 98 -14.51 14.86 -6.01
CA GLY A 98 -13.47 15.84 -6.35
C GLY A 98 -12.14 15.64 -5.62
N VAL A 99 -11.98 14.55 -4.88
CA VAL A 99 -10.72 14.19 -4.21
C VAL A 99 -10.18 12.91 -4.85
N ILE A 100 -8.87 12.88 -5.12
CA ILE A 100 -8.13 11.66 -5.41
C ILE A 100 -7.44 11.23 -4.11
N ALA A 101 -7.72 10.02 -3.66
CA ALA A 101 -7.08 9.43 -2.50
C ALA A 101 -6.16 8.29 -2.96
N ALA A 102 -4.88 8.43 -2.63
CA ALA A 102 -3.87 7.40 -2.83
C ALA A 102 -3.65 6.68 -1.50
N PHE A 103 -3.74 5.35 -1.51
CA PHE A 103 -3.55 4.49 -0.35
C PHE A 103 -2.34 3.59 -0.55
N ALA A 104 -1.69 3.22 0.54
CA ALA A 104 -0.64 2.22 0.55
C ALA A 104 -0.56 1.59 1.94
N GLU A 105 0.06 0.41 2.03
CA GLU A 105 0.60 -0.07 3.30
C GLU A 105 1.80 0.79 3.67
N GLY A 106 1.87 1.26 4.92
CA GLY A 106 3.03 1.97 5.46
C GLY A 106 3.75 1.10 6.49
N HIS A 107 4.84 0.45 6.07
CA HIS A 107 5.58 -0.48 6.92
C HIS A 107 6.50 0.24 7.90
N ILE A 108 6.60 -0.30 9.11
CA ILE A 108 7.62 0.02 10.10
C ILE A 108 8.30 -1.29 10.49
N HIS A 109 9.62 -1.30 10.44
CA HIS A 109 10.45 -2.40 10.88
C HIS A 109 10.85 -2.17 12.33
N ALA A 110 10.54 -3.12 13.21
CA ALA A 110 11.08 -3.10 14.56
C ALA A 110 12.59 -3.38 14.55
N GLN A 111 13.33 -2.69 15.43
CA GLN A 111 14.74 -3.02 15.67
C GLN A 111 14.85 -4.40 16.35
N PRO A 112 15.86 -5.21 15.99
CA PRO A 112 16.04 -6.51 16.62
C PRO A 112 16.40 -6.33 18.11
N PRO A 113 15.89 -7.21 18.99
CA PRO A 113 16.40 -7.29 20.36
C PRO A 113 17.87 -7.74 20.35
N ALA A 114 18.61 -7.34 21.38
CA ALA A 114 20.07 -7.55 21.50
C ALA A 114 20.48 -9.04 21.57
N ASP A 115 19.53 -9.95 21.70
CA ASP A 115 19.70 -11.41 21.86
C ASP A 115 19.65 -12.18 20.52
N GLY A 116 19.51 -11.51 19.39
CA GLY A 116 19.85 -12.07 18.07
C GLY A 116 18.90 -13.12 17.51
N ASN A 117 17.70 -13.33 18.08
CA ASN A 117 16.75 -14.32 17.57
C ASN A 117 15.41 -13.76 17.01
N LEU A 118 15.07 -14.31 15.84
CA LEU A 118 13.85 -14.30 15.02
C LEU A 118 13.36 -12.97 14.41
N SER A 119 13.50 -12.89 13.08
CA SER A 119 12.78 -12.09 12.07
C SER A 119 12.07 -10.83 12.59
N LYS A 120 12.57 -9.65 12.19
CA LYS A 120 12.01 -8.34 12.52
C LYS A 120 10.47 -8.38 12.45
N PRO A 121 9.75 -8.09 13.55
CA PRO A 121 8.33 -7.83 13.46
C PRO A 121 8.12 -6.66 12.50
N ILE A 122 7.37 -6.91 11.42
CA ILE A 122 6.90 -5.87 10.51
C ILE A 122 5.53 -5.45 11.05
N SER A 123 5.35 -4.17 11.32
CA SER A 123 4.02 -3.60 11.50
C SER A 123 3.66 -2.79 10.25
N SER A 124 2.38 -2.78 9.90
CA SER A 124 1.91 -2.00 8.77
C SER A 124 0.54 -1.40 9.07
N ASP A 125 0.44 -0.10 8.81
CA ASP A 125 -0.82 0.63 8.77
C ASP A 125 -1.28 0.77 7.32
N VAL A 126 -2.57 1.02 7.08
CA VAL A 126 -3.00 1.60 5.80
C VAL A 126 -2.92 3.12 5.90
N VAL A 127 -2.11 3.73 5.04
CA VAL A 127 -1.95 5.18 4.94
C VAL A 127 -2.68 5.74 3.74
N ALA A 128 -3.00 7.03 3.77
CA ALA A 128 -3.58 7.75 2.64
C ALA A 128 -2.99 9.15 2.45
N GLY A 129 -2.77 9.52 1.20
CA GLY A 129 -2.51 10.88 0.73
C GLY A 129 -3.71 11.37 -0.07
N TYR A 130 -4.10 12.62 0.13
CA TYR A 130 -5.28 13.21 -0.49
C TYR A 130 -4.86 14.35 -1.42
N LEU A 131 -5.33 14.30 -2.65
CA LEU A 131 -5.09 15.28 -3.70
C LEU A 131 -6.42 15.89 -4.12
N ASP A 132 -6.42 17.19 -4.40
CA ASP A 132 -7.56 17.83 -5.05
C ASP A 132 -7.55 17.46 -6.55
N ALA A 133 -8.64 16.89 -7.04
CA ALA A 133 -8.76 16.50 -8.45
C ALA A 133 -8.73 17.69 -9.41
N LYS A 134 -8.88 18.92 -8.91
CA LYS A 134 -8.82 20.16 -9.70
C LYS A 134 -7.39 20.69 -9.86
N TRP A 135 -6.40 20.15 -9.15
CA TRP A 135 -5.02 20.61 -9.28
C TRP A 135 -4.48 20.30 -10.68
N ASN A 136 -3.90 21.32 -11.32
CA ASN A 136 -3.06 21.09 -12.49
C ASN A 136 -1.72 20.44 -12.07
N TRP A 137 -0.95 19.94 -13.05
CA TRP A 137 0.31 19.23 -12.79
C TRP A 137 1.30 20.02 -11.93
N SER A 138 1.47 21.31 -12.21
CA SER A 138 2.39 22.17 -11.46
C SER A 138 1.95 22.34 -9.99
N ALA A 139 0.67 22.55 -9.73
CA ALA A 139 0.11 22.64 -8.38
C ALA A 139 0.26 21.32 -7.63
N LEU A 140 0.02 20.20 -8.30
CA LEU A 140 0.16 18.86 -7.75
C LEU A 140 1.61 18.58 -7.35
N VAL A 141 2.57 18.76 -8.27
CA VAL A 141 4.01 18.57 -8.00
C VAL A 141 4.50 19.52 -6.92
N GLY A 142 4.10 20.80 -6.99
CA GLY A 142 4.44 21.80 -5.99
C GLY A 142 3.95 21.42 -4.59
N LYS A 143 2.75 20.83 -4.48
CA LYS A 143 2.21 20.36 -3.21
C LYS A 143 2.95 19.14 -2.69
N VAL A 144 3.11 18.10 -3.51
CA VAL A 144 3.71 16.81 -3.11
C VAL A 144 5.19 16.97 -2.75
N ASN A 145 5.94 17.82 -3.47
CA ASN A 145 7.35 18.09 -3.17
C ASN A 145 7.56 19.08 -2.02
N SER A 146 6.51 19.71 -1.50
CA SER A 146 6.62 20.62 -0.36
C SER A 146 6.83 19.84 0.95
N SER A 147 7.49 20.45 1.93
CA SER A 147 7.58 19.92 3.29
C SER A 147 6.23 19.78 4.00
N THR A 148 5.17 20.38 3.46
CA THR A 148 3.80 20.31 3.97
C THR A 148 3.05 19.06 3.53
N TRP A 149 3.56 18.31 2.55
CA TRP A 149 2.95 17.04 2.19
C TRP A 149 3.04 16.05 3.37
N LYS A 150 1.90 15.44 3.67
CA LYS A 150 1.70 14.47 4.77
C LYS A 150 0.72 13.41 4.30
N ALA A 151 0.98 12.19 4.74
CA ALA A 151 0.00 11.11 4.66
C ALA A 151 -0.70 10.95 6.02
N HIS A 152 -1.80 10.22 6.04
CA HIS A 152 -2.58 9.95 7.25
C HIS A 152 -2.79 8.45 7.40
N SER A 153 -2.61 7.92 8.61
CA SER A 153 -3.03 6.56 8.93
C SER A 153 -4.56 6.49 8.96
N VAL A 154 -5.13 5.61 8.14
CA VAL A 154 -6.59 5.40 8.00
C VAL A 154 -7.01 4.14 8.76
N LEU A 155 -6.21 3.09 8.66
CA LEU A 155 -6.29 1.89 9.49
C LEU A 155 -4.96 1.74 10.24
N SER A 156 -5.00 1.65 11.56
CA SER A 156 -3.80 1.49 12.37
C SER A 156 -3.87 0.26 13.25
N THR A 157 -2.74 -0.44 13.37
CA THR A 157 -2.59 -1.65 14.18
C THR A 157 -2.19 -1.33 15.61
N THR A 158 -1.90 -0.07 15.90
CA THR A 158 -1.34 0.36 17.18
C THR A 158 -2.45 0.89 18.08
N ASP A 159 -3.11 0.01 18.82
CA ASP A 159 -3.80 0.44 20.03
C ASP A 159 -2.73 0.75 21.07
N ALA A 160 -2.60 2.04 21.43
CA ALA A 160 -1.57 2.58 22.34
C ALA A 160 -1.59 1.95 23.76
N THR A 161 -2.47 0.99 24.03
CA THR A 161 -2.66 0.32 25.31
C THR A 161 -1.80 -0.94 25.45
N ASN A 162 -1.41 -1.60 24.36
CA ASN A 162 -0.79 -2.93 24.41
C ASN A 162 0.45 -3.02 23.51
N ASN A 163 1.64 -2.70 24.06
CA ASN A 163 2.96 -2.86 23.41
C ASN A 163 3.33 -4.31 23.01
N ASN A 164 2.36 -5.22 23.06
CA ASN A 164 2.53 -6.66 22.97
C ASN A 164 1.86 -7.25 21.71
N ARG A 165 1.27 -6.39 20.86
CA ARG A 165 0.59 -6.79 19.63
C ARG A 165 1.28 -6.14 18.43
N VAL A 166 1.85 -6.97 17.56
CA VAL A 166 2.31 -6.54 16.24
C VAL A 166 1.16 -6.86 15.30
N GLY A 167 0.51 -5.83 14.78
CA GLY A 167 -0.50 -6.00 13.74
C GLY A 167 0.06 -5.59 12.38
N VAL A 168 -0.50 -6.19 11.34
CA VAL A 168 -0.30 -5.81 9.95
C VAL A 168 -1.64 -5.62 9.27
N PHE A 169 -1.79 -4.54 8.52
CA PHE A 169 -2.77 -4.44 7.44
C PHE A 169 -2.07 -4.62 6.10
N TYR A 170 -2.68 -5.39 5.21
CA TYR A 170 -2.11 -5.69 3.90
C TYR A 170 -3.15 -5.67 2.79
N ASN A 171 -2.67 -5.44 1.57
CA ASN A 171 -3.44 -5.42 0.33
C ASN A 171 -4.66 -4.47 0.37
N PRO A 172 -4.47 -3.16 0.67
CA PRO A 172 -5.55 -2.21 0.62
C PRO A 172 -6.14 -2.18 -0.80
N THR A 173 -7.45 -2.31 -0.88
CA THR A 173 -8.22 -2.33 -2.11
C THR A 173 -9.35 -1.33 -1.98
N THR A 174 -9.45 -0.40 -2.92
CA THR A 174 -10.42 0.69 -2.87
C THR A 174 -11.44 0.61 -4.00
N THR A 175 -12.65 1.08 -3.72
CA THR A 175 -13.71 1.29 -4.73
C THR A 175 -14.61 2.44 -4.29
N THR A 176 -15.55 2.86 -5.15
CA THR A 176 -16.46 3.98 -4.85
C THR A 176 -17.92 3.64 -5.11
N LYS A 177 -18.80 4.37 -4.42
CA LYS A 177 -20.22 4.47 -4.75
C LYS A 177 -20.67 5.91 -4.56
N GLY A 178 -20.91 6.62 -5.65
CA GLY A 178 -21.11 8.07 -5.61
C GLY A 178 -19.88 8.75 -4.98
N ASN A 179 -20.10 9.68 -4.05
CA ASN A 179 -19.02 10.40 -3.36
C ASN A 179 -18.43 9.66 -2.15
N LYS A 180 -18.65 8.35 -2.03
CA LYS A 180 -18.14 7.53 -0.92
C LYS A 180 -17.02 6.61 -1.40
N VAL A 181 -15.99 6.47 -0.58
CA VAL A 181 -14.89 5.52 -0.76
C VAL A 181 -15.11 4.31 0.15
N PHE A 182 -14.95 3.11 -0.41
CA PHE A 182 -14.88 1.85 0.32
C PHE A 182 -13.42 1.38 0.28
N LEU A 183 -12.90 0.96 1.43
CA LEU A 183 -11.55 0.42 1.60
C LEU A 183 -11.66 -0.97 2.23
N LEU A 184 -11.12 -1.96 1.55
CA LEU A 184 -10.95 -3.33 2.04
C LEU A 184 -9.45 -3.55 2.27
N ALA A 185 -9.08 -4.16 3.40
CA ALA A 185 -7.70 -4.57 3.67
C ALA A 185 -7.71 -5.87 4.45
N GLY A 186 -6.76 -6.76 4.16
CA GLY A 186 -6.47 -7.91 5.01
C GLY A 186 -5.81 -7.44 6.31
N SER A 187 -6.00 -8.20 7.38
CA SER A 187 -5.45 -7.85 8.68
C SER A 187 -5.02 -9.09 9.47
N LEU A 188 -3.84 -9.02 10.08
CA LEU A 188 -3.29 -10.09 10.91
C LEU A 188 -2.66 -9.50 12.16
N GLY A 189 -2.98 -10.05 13.32
CA GLY A 189 -2.39 -9.73 14.60
C GLY A 189 -1.56 -10.89 15.12
N GLU A 190 -0.42 -10.57 15.73
CA GLU A 190 0.29 -11.51 16.59
C GLU A 190 0.20 -11.03 18.04
N LEU A 191 -0.37 -11.84 18.93
CA LEU A 191 -0.18 -11.69 20.37
C LEU A 191 1.19 -12.27 20.72
N LYS A 192 2.02 -11.46 21.38
CA LYS A 192 3.22 -11.94 22.03
C LYS A 192 2.81 -12.68 23.33
N GLY A 193 2.69 -14.00 23.25
CA GLY A 193 2.45 -14.85 24.43
C GLY A 193 3.60 -14.76 25.43
N SER A 194 3.32 -15.00 26.72
CA SER A 194 4.34 -15.08 27.79
C SER A 194 5.11 -16.42 27.79
N GLY A 195 5.38 -16.96 26.60
CA GLY A 195 6.08 -18.23 26.35
C GLY A 195 6.28 -18.40 24.84
N GLU A 196 7.16 -19.30 24.41
CA GLU A 196 7.70 -19.44 23.04
C GLU A 196 6.68 -19.55 21.89
N GLN A 197 5.37 -19.56 22.15
CA GLN A 197 4.33 -19.59 21.12
C GLN A 197 3.73 -18.20 20.85
N ARG A 198 4.03 -17.66 19.65
CA ARG A 198 3.32 -16.52 19.07
C ARG A 198 1.95 -17.00 18.58
N LYS A 199 0.86 -16.40 19.09
CA LYS A 199 -0.51 -16.72 18.66
C LYS A 199 -0.96 -15.71 17.61
N ARG A 200 -1.39 -16.20 16.44
CA ARG A 200 -1.95 -15.39 15.35
C ARG A 200 -3.46 -15.24 15.50
N GLU A 201 -3.97 -14.06 15.22
CA GLU A 201 -5.40 -13.74 15.24
C GLU A 201 -5.77 -12.81 14.08
N ASN A 202 -7.00 -12.92 13.59
CA ASN A 202 -7.54 -11.97 12.61
C ASN A 202 -7.96 -10.70 13.34
N LEU A 203 -7.63 -9.53 12.78
CA LEU A 203 -7.99 -8.22 13.36
C LEU A 203 -9.29 -7.66 12.77
N GLY A 204 -10.02 -8.47 12.00
CA GLY A 204 -11.24 -8.11 11.26
C GLY A 204 -12.49 -8.70 11.86
#